data_AF-A0A1Q7SK22-F1
#
_entry.id   AF-A0A1Q7SK22-F1
#
_cell.length_a   1.000
_cell.length_b   1.000
_cell.length_c   1.000
_cell.angle_alpha   90.00
_cell.angle_beta   90.00
_cell.angle_gamma   90.00
#
_symmetry.space_group_name_H-M   'P 1'
#
loop_
_entity.id
_entity.type
_entity.pdbx_description
1 polymer ?
#
loop_
_entity_poly.entity_id
_entity_poly.type
_entity_poly.pdbx_seq_one_letter_code
_entity_poly.pdbx_strand_id
1 'polypeptide(L)'
;MAEGQEATDSRERIRLAPAERDVVLAEMRTMLESLSRIVHGLAAGDLLMAEKAARASGMKATVESRLEKKLPAHFLQLGRRVHTRFDQLAEAIKTGATKDDVLKRLAALTGYCVACHSAYRLEEMRPD
;
A
#
# COMPACT_ATOMS: atom_id res chain seq x y z
N MET A 1 -27.28 30.94 7.14
CA MET A 1 -26.77 29.98 6.15
C MET A 1 -25.26 29.98 6.29
N ALA A 2 -24.70 28.98 6.98
CA ALA A 2 -23.25 28.88 7.10
C ALA A 2 -22.73 28.23 5.82
N GLU A 3 -22.05 29.01 4.98
CA GLU A 3 -21.26 28.50 3.87
C GLU A 3 -20.22 27.54 4.46
N GLY A 4 -20.32 26.27 4.09
CA GLY A 4 -19.31 25.28 4.44
C GLY A 4 -18.01 25.72 3.79
N GLN A 5 -17.06 26.15 4.61
CA GLN A 5 -15.66 26.30 4.24
C GLN A 5 -15.27 25.00 3.50
N GLU A 6 -14.96 25.07 2.20
CA GLU A 6 -14.31 23.94 1.53
C GLU A 6 -13.02 23.67 2.31
N ALA A 7 -13.03 22.61 3.11
CA ALA A 7 -11.83 22.16 3.77
C ALA A 7 -10.85 21.78 2.65
N THR A 8 -9.87 22.64 2.40
CA THR A 8 -8.86 22.41 1.38
C THR A 8 -8.11 21.16 1.77
N ASP A 9 -8.14 20.15 0.90
CA ASP A 9 -7.42 18.91 1.10
C ASP A 9 -5.92 19.25 1.29
N SER A 10 -5.40 18.93 2.47
CA SER A 10 -4.05 19.30 2.91
C SER A 10 -2.97 18.34 2.41
N ARG A 11 -3.35 17.27 1.70
CA ARG A 11 -2.41 16.27 1.19
C ARG A 11 -1.54 16.85 0.07
N GLU A 12 -0.29 16.43 0.04
CA GLU A 12 0.66 16.75 -1.02
C GLU A 12 0.16 16.14 -2.34
N ARG A 13 0.05 17.01 -3.37
CA ARG A 13 -0.35 16.61 -4.71
C ARG A 13 0.82 15.99 -5.46
N ILE A 14 0.65 14.75 -5.89
CA ILE A 14 1.55 14.11 -6.85
C ILE A 14 0.85 14.12 -8.20
N ARG A 15 1.37 14.93 -9.12
CA ARG A 15 0.83 15.05 -10.48
C ARG A 15 1.55 14.08 -11.41
N LEU A 16 0.78 13.20 -12.05
CA LEU A 16 1.28 12.15 -12.93
C LEU A 16 0.55 12.18 -14.27
N ALA A 17 1.21 11.74 -15.34
CA ALA A 17 0.49 11.49 -16.60
C ALA A 17 -0.54 10.36 -16.38
N PRO A 18 -1.63 10.29 -17.16
CA PRO A 18 -2.70 9.32 -16.93
C PRO A 18 -2.19 7.87 -16.78
N ALA A 19 -1.34 7.42 -17.71
CA ALA A 19 -0.76 6.09 -17.68
C ALA A 19 0.15 5.83 -16.46
N GLU A 20 0.85 6.86 -15.97
CA GLU A 20 1.74 6.75 -14.80
C GLU A 20 0.94 6.66 -13.51
N ARG A 21 -0.14 7.45 -13.40
CA ARG A 21 -1.10 7.38 -12.31
C ARG A 21 -1.73 6.00 -12.24
N ASP A 22 -2.11 5.43 -13.38
CA ASP A 22 -2.74 4.11 -13.43
C ASP A 22 -1.81 2.98 -12.98
N VAL A 23 -0.50 3.10 -13.27
CA VAL A 23 0.52 2.17 -12.78
C VAL A 23 0.59 2.19 -11.25
N VAL A 24 0.66 3.36 -10.63
CA VAL A 24 0.69 3.49 -9.15
C VAL A 24 -0.61 2.98 -8.54
N LEU A 25 -1.77 3.32 -9.12
CA LEU A 25 -3.06 2.86 -8.63
C LEU A 25 -3.25 1.34 -8.80
N ALA A 26 -2.66 0.73 -9.83
CA ALA A 26 -2.69 -0.72 -10.01
C ALA A 26 -1.91 -1.43 -8.90
N GLU A 27 -0.73 -0.94 -8.54
CA GLU A 27 0.06 -1.45 -7.40
C GLU A 27 -0.71 -1.31 -6.08
N MET A 28 -1.33 -0.15 -5.83
CA MET A 28 -2.18 0.07 -4.66
C MET A 28 -3.37 -0.90 -4.60
N ARG A 29 -4.00 -1.22 -5.74
CA ARG A 29 -5.08 -2.23 -5.80
C ARG A 29 -4.55 -3.63 -5.48
N THR A 30 -3.40 -4.03 -6.01
CA THR A 30 -2.76 -5.30 -5.67
C THR A 30 -2.48 -5.40 -4.16
N MET A 31 -1.96 -4.33 -3.54
CA MET A 31 -1.75 -4.29 -2.10
C MET A 31 -3.05 -4.41 -1.30
N LEU A 32 -4.13 -3.77 -1.75
CA LEU A 32 -5.44 -3.88 -1.13
C LEU A 32 -6.02 -5.30 -1.25
N GLU A 33 -5.84 -5.95 -2.40
CA GLU A 33 -6.24 -7.35 -2.61
C GLU A 33 -5.45 -8.29 -1.70
N SER A 34 -4.14 -8.07 -1.55
CA SER A 34 -3.29 -8.79 -0.59
C SER A 34 -3.80 -8.64 0.84
N LEU A 35 -4.09 -7.41 1.29
CA LEU A 35 -4.68 -7.15 2.62
C LEU A 35 -5.97 -7.95 2.83
N SER A 36 -6.91 -7.86 1.88
CA SER A 36 -8.17 -8.58 1.93
C SER A 36 -7.96 -10.08 2.06
N ARG A 37 -7.09 -10.67 1.23
CA ARG A 37 -6.81 -12.12 1.26
C ARG A 37 -6.10 -12.57 2.53
N ILE A 38 -5.24 -11.74 3.12
CA ILE A 38 -4.62 -12.04 4.43
C ILE A 38 -5.69 -12.11 5.51
N VAL A 39 -6.62 -11.15 5.56
CA VAL A 39 -7.72 -11.15 6.52
C VAL A 39 -8.61 -12.38 6.36
N HIS A 40 -8.96 -12.74 5.12
CA HIS A 40 -9.72 -13.97 4.86
C HIS A 40 -8.97 -15.23 5.30
N GLY A 41 -7.65 -15.31 5.04
CA GLY A 41 -6.80 -16.41 5.50
C GLY A 41 -6.78 -16.51 7.03
N LEU A 42 -6.65 -15.39 7.74
CA LEU A 42 -6.70 -15.35 9.20
C LEU A 42 -8.05 -15.86 9.74
N ALA A 43 -9.15 -15.37 9.18
CA ALA A 43 -10.51 -15.75 9.56
C ALA A 43 -10.77 -17.25 9.31
N ALA A 44 -10.32 -17.79 8.18
CA ALA A 44 -10.45 -19.20 7.84
C ALA A 44 -9.42 -20.10 8.56
N GLY A 45 -8.38 -19.51 9.17
CA GLY A 45 -7.24 -20.25 9.68
C GLY A 45 -6.29 -20.82 8.62
N ASP A 46 -6.42 -20.35 7.38
CA ASP A 46 -5.53 -20.68 6.28
C ASP A 46 -4.35 -19.70 6.24
N LEU A 47 -3.30 -20.03 6.99
CA LEU A 47 -2.06 -19.26 6.99
C LEU A 47 -1.30 -19.37 5.66
N LEU A 48 -1.49 -20.44 4.87
CA LEU A 48 -0.89 -20.54 3.54
C LEU A 48 -1.50 -19.54 2.56
N MET A 49 -2.82 -19.31 2.64
CA MET A 49 -3.48 -18.24 1.89
C MET A 49 -2.93 -16.86 2.26
N ALA A 50 -2.77 -16.60 3.56
CA ALA A 50 -2.21 -15.34 4.05
C ALA A 50 -0.76 -15.13 3.58
N GLU A 51 0.06 -16.17 3.60
CA GLU A 51 1.46 -16.13 3.13
C GLU A 51 1.57 -15.79 1.65
N LYS A 52 0.83 -16.50 0.80
CA LYS A 52 0.79 -16.26 -0.65
C LYS A 52 0.29 -14.86 -0.97
N ALA A 53 -0.75 -14.41 -0.26
CA ALA A 53 -1.29 -13.07 -0.41
C ALA A 53 -0.25 -12.00 -0.04
N ALA A 54 0.49 -12.19 1.06
CA ALA A 54 1.56 -11.27 1.44
C ALA A 54 2.68 -11.24 0.38
N ARG A 55 3.13 -12.38 -0.15
CA ARG A 55 4.16 -12.41 -1.21
C ARG A 55 3.78 -11.67 -2.49
N ALA A 56 2.49 -11.68 -2.84
CA ALA A 56 1.99 -11.00 -4.05
C ALA A 56 2.22 -9.48 -4.02
N SER A 57 2.42 -8.90 -2.82
CA SER A 57 2.71 -7.47 -2.62
C SER A 57 4.10 -7.21 -2.03
N GLY A 58 5.00 -8.20 -2.08
CA GLY A 58 6.39 -8.06 -1.64
C GLY A 58 7.21 -7.15 -2.57
N MET A 59 8.51 -6.99 -2.27
CA MET A 59 9.42 -6.13 -3.06
C MET A 59 9.50 -6.50 -4.53
N LYS A 60 9.29 -7.77 -4.89
CA LYS A 60 9.30 -8.21 -6.30
C LYS A 60 8.11 -7.68 -7.11
N ALA A 61 7.04 -7.25 -6.44
CA ALA A 61 5.85 -6.69 -7.08
C ALA A 61 5.98 -5.18 -7.36
N THR A 62 7.07 -4.55 -6.92
CA THR A 62 7.19 -3.09 -6.98
C THR A 62 7.31 -2.58 -8.42
N VAL A 63 6.60 -1.51 -8.74
CA VAL A 63 6.70 -0.78 -10.02
C VAL A 63 7.56 0.49 -9.92
N GLU A 64 8.12 0.77 -8.73
CA GLU A 64 8.81 2.01 -8.38
C GLU A 64 9.88 2.42 -9.39
N SER A 65 10.68 1.46 -9.89
CA SER A 65 11.83 1.71 -10.79
C SER A 65 11.49 2.51 -12.06
N ARG A 66 10.23 2.48 -12.50
CA ARG A 66 9.76 3.22 -13.69
C ARG A 66 9.43 4.69 -13.41
N LEU A 67 9.14 5.04 -12.14
CA LEU A 67 8.59 6.34 -11.75
C LEU A 67 9.44 7.06 -10.68
N GLU A 68 10.58 6.51 -10.27
CA GLU A 68 11.41 7.05 -9.17
C GLU A 68 11.78 8.52 -9.34
N LYS A 69 12.02 8.99 -10.57
CA LYS A 69 12.38 10.39 -10.83
C LYS A 69 11.21 11.38 -10.72
N LYS A 70 9.97 10.88 -10.68
CA LYS A 70 8.73 11.69 -10.68
C LYS A 70 8.00 11.70 -9.34
N LEU A 71 8.38 10.81 -8.42
CA LEU A 71 7.71 10.64 -7.14
C LEU A 71 8.53 11.30 -6.01
N PRO A 72 7.88 11.90 -5.00
CA PRO A 72 8.59 12.43 -3.83
C PRO A 72 9.42 11.36 -3.13
N ALA A 73 10.62 11.72 -2.65
CA ALA A 73 11.53 10.77 -2.00
C ALA A 73 10.87 10.05 -0.80
N HIS A 74 10.05 10.76 -0.03
CA HIS A 74 9.32 10.19 1.10
C HIS A 74 8.18 9.25 0.66
N PHE A 75 7.49 9.54 -0.44
CA PHE A 75 6.50 8.63 -1.04
C PHE A 75 7.16 7.29 -1.42
N LEU A 76 8.29 7.35 -2.13
CA LEU A 76 9.08 6.18 -2.50
C LEU A 76 9.59 5.40 -1.28
N GLN A 77 10.01 6.11 -0.23
CA GLN A 77 10.43 5.46 1.01
C GLN A 77 9.27 4.69 1.67
N LEU A 78 8.06 5.27 1.69
CA LEU A 78 6.88 4.61 2.22
C LEU A 78 6.47 3.39 1.38
N GLY A 79 6.53 3.52 0.04
CA GLY A 79 6.31 2.41 -0.91
C GLY A 79 7.22 1.21 -0.62
N ARG A 80 8.54 1.41 -0.62
CA ARG A 80 9.51 0.35 -0.28
C ARG A 80 9.26 -0.27 1.09
N ARG A 81 8.93 0.56 2.09
CA ARG A 81 8.65 0.07 3.44
C ARG A 81 7.42 -0.83 3.45
N VAL A 82 6.32 -0.47 2.77
CA VAL A 82 5.13 -1.32 2.75
C VAL A 82 5.39 -2.64 2.04
N HIS A 83 6.09 -2.63 0.90
CA HIS A 83 6.49 -3.86 0.19
C HIS A 83 7.41 -4.76 1.03
N THR A 84 8.39 -4.15 1.73
CA THR A 84 9.26 -4.88 2.66
C THR A 84 8.47 -5.50 3.81
N ARG A 85 7.43 -4.81 4.32
CA ARG A 85 6.56 -5.35 5.39
C ARG A 85 5.72 -6.53 4.91
N PHE A 86 5.26 -6.51 3.66
CA PHE A 86 4.61 -7.68 3.05
C PHE A 86 5.56 -8.88 2.96
N ASP A 87 6.82 -8.69 2.52
CA ASP A 87 7.81 -9.77 2.51
C ASP A 87 8.09 -10.32 3.92
N GLN A 88 8.26 -9.43 4.90
CA GLN A 88 8.47 -9.83 6.29
C GLN A 88 7.27 -10.58 6.89
N LEU A 89 6.05 -10.21 6.50
CA LEU A 89 4.84 -10.93 6.91
C LEU A 89 4.80 -12.33 6.30
N ALA A 90 5.05 -12.44 5.00
CA ALA A 90 5.11 -13.73 4.32
C ALA A 90 6.18 -14.64 4.94
N GLU A 91 7.36 -14.11 5.24
CA GLU A 91 8.44 -14.91 5.82
C GLU A 91 8.15 -15.31 7.28
N ALA A 92 7.53 -14.43 8.06
CA ALA A 92 7.09 -14.77 9.41
C ALA A 92 6.07 -15.92 9.38
N ILE A 93 5.09 -15.88 8.46
CA ILE A 93 4.11 -16.96 8.31
C ILE A 93 4.80 -18.27 7.93
N LYS A 94 5.69 -18.22 6.94
CA LYS A 94 6.44 -19.40 6.47
C LYS A 94 7.29 -20.04 7.57
N THR A 95 7.82 -19.23 8.49
CA THR A 95 8.67 -19.70 9.61
C THR A 95 7.89 -20.02 10.89
N GLY A 96 6.55 -20.03 10.84
CA GLY A 96 5.69 -20.53 11.92
C GLY A 96 5.04 -19.47 12.81
N ALA A 97 4.87 -18.24 12.33
CA ALA A 97 4.12 -17.21 13.06
C ALA A 97 2.68 -17.66 13.37
N THR A 98 2.21 -17.32 14.58
CA THR A 98 0.83 -17.56 14.99
C THR A 98 -0.15 -16.60 14.31
N LYS A 99 -1.45 -16.88 14.34
CA LYS A 99 -2.47 -15.94 13.85
C LYS A 99 -2.36 -14.56 14.51
N ASP A 100 -2.05 -14.51 15.80
CA ASP A 100 -1.89 -13.26 16.54
C ASP A 100 -0.65 -12.48 16.10
N ASP A 101 0.46 -13.17 15.81
CA ASP A 101 1.66 -12.54 15.26
C ASP A 101 1.40 -11.92 13.88
N VAL A 102 0.66 -12.65 13.03
CA VAL A 102 0.28 -12.20 11.70
C VAL A 102 -0.66 -10.99 11.81
N LEU A 103 -1.65 -11.02 12.72
CA LEU A 103 -2.56 -9.90 12.95
C LEU A 103 -1.83 -8.65 13.44
N LYS A 104 -0.88 -8.78 14.39
CA LYS A 104 -0.06 -7.65 14.87
C LYS A 104 0.75 -7.03 13.74
N ARG A 105 1.37 -7.86 12.90
CA ARG A 105 2.14 -7.40 11.73
C ARG A 105 1.25 -6.75 10.69
N LEU A 106 0.06 -7.30 10.45
CA LEU A 106 -0.94 -6.71 9.56
C LEU A 106 -1.40 -5.33 10.05
N ALA A 107 -1.66 -5.18 11.35
CA ALA A 107 -2.01 -3.89 11.95
C ALA A 107 -0.89 -2.83 11.79
N ALA A 108 0.37 -3.24 11.97
CA ALA A 108 1.50 -2.35 11.70
C ALA A 108 1.62 -1.99 10.21
N LEU A 109 1.32 -2.95 9.32
CA LEU A 109 1.37 -2.76 7.88
C LEU A 109 0.29 -1.77 7.40
N THR A 110 -0.95 -1.88 7.88
CA THR A 110 -2.03 -0.95 7.51
C THR A 110 -1.77 0.48 7.99
N GLY A 111 -0.97 0.66 9.04
CA GLY A 111 -0.48 1.98 9.46
C GLY A 111 0.28 2.73 8.37
N TYR A 112 1.02 2.04 7.49
CA TYR A 112 1.68 2.66 6.33
C TYR A 112 0.70 3.12 5.26
N CYS A 113 -0.39 2.37 5.05
CA CYS A 113 -1.47 2.76 4.13
C CYS A 113 -2.10 4.07 4.60
N VAL A 114 -2.41 4.17 5.89
CA VAL A 114 -2.95 5.40 6.50
C VAL A 114 -1.97 6.55 6.35
N ALA A 115 -0.70 6.36 6.73
CA ALA A 115 0.31 7.41 6.65
C ALA A 115 0.51 7.94 5.22
N CYS A 116 0.52 7.06 4.22
CA CYS A 116 0.62 7.46 2.82
C CYS A 116 -0.64 8.21 2.36
N HIS A 117 -1.83 7.66 2.63
CA HIS A 117 -3.10 8.23 2.18
C HIS A 117 -3.48 9.53 2.92
N SER A 118 -2.93 9.77 4.12
CA SER A 118 -3.05 11.05 4.83
C SER A 118 -2.05 12.10 4.38
N ALA A 119 -0.94 11.69 3.75
CA ALA A 119 0.11 12.60 3.30
C ALA A 119 -0.02 12.97 1.82
N TYR A 120 -0.49 12.05 0.97
CA TYR A 120 -0.43 12.19 -0.48
C TYR A 120 -1.78 11.99 -1.16
N ARG A 121 -1.96 12.67 -2.29
CA ARG A 121 -3.02 12.40 -3.25
C ARG A 121 -2.46 12.41 -4.67
N LEU A 122 -2.95 11.48 -5.49
CA LEU A 122 -2.58 11.40 -6.90
C LEU A 122 -3.55 12.23 -7.73
N GLU A 123 -3.01 13.14 -8.53
CA GLU A 123 -3.76 13.93 -9.49
C GLU A 123 -3.25 13.64 -10.90
N GLU A 124 -4.18 13.62 -11.85
CA GLU A 124 -3.84 13.51 -13.25
C GLU A 124 -3.33 14.87 -13.76
N MET A 125 -2.21 14.87 -14.48
CA MET A 125 -1.77 16.04 -15.23
C MET A 125 -2.72 16.25 -16.41
N ARG A 126 -3.64 17.21 -16.30
CA ARG A 126 -4.42 17.70 -17.43
C ARG A 126 -3.61 18.76 -18.17
N PRO A 127 -3.55 18.73 -19.52
CA PRO A 127 -3.15 19.90 -20.28
C PRO A 127 -4.22 20.99 -20.09
N ASP A 128 -3.76 22.23 -19.93
CA ASP A 128 -4.61 23.43 -19.91
C ASP A 128 -5.32 23.63 -21.26
#